data_AF-A0A1Y6BFC0-F1
#
_entry.id   AF-A0A1Y6BFC0-F1
#
_cell.length_a   1.000
_cell.length_b   1.000
_cell.length_c   1.000
_cell.angle_alpha   90.00
_cell.angle_beta   90.00
_cell.angle_gamma   90.00
#
_symmetry.space_group_name_H-M   'P 1'
#
loop_
_entity.id
_entity.type
_entity.pdbx_description
1 polymer ?
#
loop_
_entity_poly.entity_id
_entity_poly.type
_entity_poly.pdbx_seq_one_letter_code
_entity_poly.pdbx_strand_id
1 'polypeptide(L)'
;MASVIVILHHFFLAFYPSVKAPVSSGGLKFTPLYLFMNGEGVVAFFFVLSGFVLTVKLHQGFSLEALLSSIVKRLPRLAVPVGASVILGFLVLRFTGDQYALAASLNRSAWLQSFGNAHFPLSFEPSLPDALRQSLVVFLRPYDFYYNSNLWTMGPEFYGSMVAFLIVALTGLFKARRGLLAAVAHGGLVIAFLVFFPPLVPFFAGSYLAFLWANRKTALEISAAPTMALLIGGALGLSFANWVVNTLASLSFMIALLGNRALAGHLSGRLAALLGMLSFPLYLVHAPVILSASSFVYVQLSAAGAPDPAVGLLTLAATLLASGLVCIPFVFLDSSWAGWLNAAVRRLVGSVLAACRNRAAAHPTR
;
A
#
# COMPACT_ATOMS: atom_id res chain seq x y z
N MET A 1 1.80 -1.55 -11.63
CA MET A 1 0.76 -0.67 -12.22
C MET A 1 0.10 0.20 -11.16
N ALA A 2 -0.32 -0.36 -10.03
CA ALA A 2 -0.94 0.39 -8.94
C ALA A 2 -0.07 1.56 -8.41
N SER A 3 1.25 1.38 -8.20
CA SER A 3 2.16 2.47 -7.81
C SER A 3 2.27 3.61 -8.83
N VAL A 4 2.14 3.31 -10.13
CA VAL A 4 2.14 4.32 -11.19
C VAL A 4 0.89 5.18 -11.12
N ILE A 5 -0.27 4.58 -10.86
CA ILE A 5 -1.52 5.33 -10.64
C ILE A 5 -1.42 6.24 -9.41
N VAL A 6 -0.74 5.79 -8.35
CA VAL A 6 -0.48 6.63 -7.16
C VAL A 6 0.45 7.80 -7.50
N ILE A 7 1.49 7.60 -8.33
CA ILE A 7 2.31 8.72 -8.83
C ILE A 7 1.46 9.70 -9.62
N LEU A 8 0.67 9.22 -10.58
CA LEU A 8 -0.20 10.08 -11.38
C LEU A 8 -1.18 10.84 -10.50
N HIS A 9 -1.78 10.18 -9.51
CA HIS A 9 -2.65 10.81 -8.53
C HIS A 9 -1.97 12.01 -7.85
N HIS A 10 -0.77 11.83 -7.30
CA HIS A 10 -0.04 12.92 -6.64
C HIS A 10 0.51 13.95 -7.62
N PHE A 11 0.93 13.54 -8.82
CA PHE A 11 1.37 14.45 -9.88
C PHE A 11 0.25 15.42 -10.26
N PHE A 12 -0.96 14.91 -10.49
CA PHE A 12 -2.11 15.76 -10.80
C PHE A 12 -2.57 16.59 -9.59
N LEU A 13 -2.48 16.08 -8.36
CA LEU A 13 -2.69 16.93 -7.17
C LEU A 13 -1.68 18.08 -7.10
N ALA A 14 -0.43 17.79 -7.46
CA ALA A 14 0.67 18.73 -7.34
C ALA A 14 0.65 19.80 -8.43
N PHE A 15 0.57 19.41 -9.70
CA PHE A 15 0.84 20.31 -10.82
C PHE A 15 -0.40 20.72 -11.61
N TYR A 16 -1.46 19.90 -11.59
CA TYR A 16 -2.67 20.10 -12.38
C TYR A 16 -3.95 19.77 -11.58
N PRO A 17 -4.19 20.45 -10.44
CA PRO A 17 -5.27 20.10 -9.52
C PRO A 17 -6.66 20.19 -10.15
N SER A 18 -6.85 21.07 -11.15
CA SER A 18 -8.10 21.21 -11.91
C SER A 18 -8.52 19.92 -12.61
N VAL A 19 -7.58 19.11 -13.10
CA VAL A 19 -7.87 17.82 -13.75
C VAL A 19 -8.51 16.84 -12.78
N LYS A 20 -8.21 16.96 -11.47
CA LYS A 20 -8.81 16.12 -10.42
C LYS A 20 -10.15 16.65 -9.90
N ALA A 21 -10.62 17.81 -10.35
CA ALA A 21 -11.90 18.36 -9.97
C ALA A 21 -13.08 17.51 -10.53
N PRO A 22 -14.30 17.67 -10.00
CA PRO A 22 -15.52 17.13 -10.60
C PRO A 22 -15.65 17.48 -12.09
N VAL A 23 -16.25 16.58 -12.86
CA VAL A 23 -16.58 16.83 -14.28
C VAL A 23 -17.42 18.10 -14.49
N SER A 24 -18.28 18.44 -13.52
CA SER A 24 -19.04 19.69 -13.52
C SER A 24 -18.19 20.96 -13.45
N SER A 25 -16.92 20.85 -13.05
CA SER A 25 -15.94 21.93 -12.99
C SER A 25 -14.85 21.79 -14.08
N GLY A 26 -15.07 20.94 -15.10
CA GLY A 26 -14.12 20.71 -16.19
C GLY A 26 -13.00 19.70 -15.86
N GLY A 27 -13.07 19.02 -14.72
CA GLY A 27 -12.12 17.96 -14.36
C GLY A 27 -12.57 16.56 -14.79
N LEU A 28 -11.91 15.52 -14.26
CA LEU A 28 -12.17 14.13 -14.63
C LEU A 28 -12.86 13.31 -13.53
N LYS A 29 -13.06 13.85 -12.33
CA LYS A 29 -13.69 13.10 -11.23
C LYS A 29 -15.13 12.73 -11.58
N PHE A 30 -15.50 11.49 -11.24
CA PHE A 30 -16.74 10.80 -11.63
C PHE A 30 -16.82 10.32 -13.10
N THR A 31 -15.74 10.43 -13.87
CA THR A 31 -15.61 9.77 -15.17
C THR A 31 -14.81 8.46 -15.04
N PRO A 32 -14.97 7.48 -15.95
CA PRO A 32 -14.15 6.28 -15.96
C PRO A 32 -12.64 6.56 -16.03
N LEU A 33 -12.22 7.68 -16.63
CA LEU A 33 -10.81 8.07 -16.70
C LEU A 33 -10.20 8.38 -15.33
N TYR A 34 -11.03 8.70 -14.33
CA TYR A 34 -10.58 8.97 -12.97
C TYR A 34 -9.92 7.76 -12.31
N LEU A 35 -10.15 6.53 -12.80
CA LEU A 35 -9.47 5.33 -12.31
C LEU A 35 -7.95 5.46 -12.34
N PHE A 36 -7.39 6.17 -13.33
CA PHE A 36 -5.95 6.38 -13.48
C PHE A 36 -5.39 7.48 -12.56
N MET A 37 -6.25 8.12 -11.79
CA MET A 37 -5.94 9.25 -10.93
C MET A 37 -6.52 9.10 -9.52
N ASN A 38 -7.13 7.95 -9.20
CA ASN A 38 -7.70 7.67 -7.89
C ASN A 38 -6.72 6.88 -7.02
N GLY A 39 -5.81 7.60 -6.36
CA GLY A 39 -4.82 7.03 -5.45
C GLY A 39 -5.46 6.25 -4.29
N GLU A 40 -6.51 6.80 -3.68
CA GLU A 40 -7.24 6.13 -2.58
C GLU A 40 -7.83 4.78 -3.02
N GLY A 41 -8.47 4.74 -4.19
CA GLY A 41 -9.05 3.51 -4.72
C GLY A 41 -7.99 2.43 -4.97
N VAL A 42 -6.84 2.82 -5.50
CA VAL A 42 -5.73 1.89 -5.75
C VAL A 42 -5.03 1.46 -4.45
N VAL A 43 -4.99 2.31 -3.42
CA VAL A 43 -4.56 1.91 -2.07
C VAL A 43 -5.51 0.88 -1.47
N ALA A 44 -6.83 1.01 -1.66
CA ALA A 44 -7.78 -0.03 -1.25
C ALA A 44 -7.47 -1.38 -1.92
N PHE A 45 -7.10 -1.38 -3.22
CA PHE A 45 -6.67 -2.59 -3.92
C PHE A 45 -5.41 -3.20 -3.29
N PHE A 46 -4.41 -2.40 -2.95
CA PHE A 46 -3.23 -2.89 -2.23
C PHE A 46 -3.60 -3.55 -0.90
N PHE A 47 -4.49 -2.93 -0.11
CA PHE A 47 -4.92 -3.50 1.17
C PHE A 47 -5.69 -4.81 1.01
N VAL A 48 -6.60 -4.93 0.01
CA VAL A 48 -7.25 -6.22 -0.31
C VAL A 48 -6.22 -7.27 -0.69
N LEU A 49 -5.26 -6.92 -1.56
CA LEU A 49 -4.22 -7.85 -1.99
C LEU A 49 -3.33 -8.28 -0.81
N SER A 50 -2.92 -7.34 0.06
CA SER A 50 -2.14 -7.62 1.27
C SER A 50 -2.87 -8.58 2.20
N GLY A 51 -4.13 -8.30 2.51
CA GLY A 51 -4.97 -9.17 3.34
C GLY A 51 -5.06 -10.59 2.78
N PHE A 52 -5.25 -10.70 1.45
CA PHE A 52 -5.33 -11.99 0.77
C PHE A 52 -4.00 -12.77 0.81
N VAL A 53 -2.91 -12.16 0.34
CA VAL A 53 -1.61 -12.84 0.15
C VAL A 53 -1.00 -13.28 1.48
N LEU A 54 -1.16 -12.48 2.55
CA LEU A 54 -0.59 -12.80 3.85
C LEU A 54 -1.28 -13.98 4.55
N THR A 55 -2.55 -14.21 4.25
CA THR A 55 -3.37 -15.18 4.98
C THR A 55 -3.68 -16.44 4.18
N VAL A 56 -3.69 -16.39 2.84
CA VAL A 56 -4.10 -17.53 2.00
C VAL A 56 -3.32 -18.82 2.27
N LYS A 57 -1.99 -18.73 2.39
CA LYS A 57 -1.15 -19.92 2.68
C LYS A 57 -1.40 -20.47 4.09
N LEU A 58 -1.65 -19.59 5.06
CA LEU A 58 -1.92 -19.99 6.44
C LEU A 58 -3.31 -20.63 6.57
N HIS A 59 -4.29 -20.19 5.78
CA HIS A 59 -5.59 -20.84 5.69
C HIS A 59 -5.53 -22.20 4.97
N GLN A 60 -4.69 -22.34 3.93
CA GLN A 60 -4.48 -23.61 3.22
C GLN A 60 -3.77 -24.66 4.09
N GLY A 61 -2.75 -24.23 4.85
CA GLY A 61 -1.94 -25.10 5.70
C GLY A 61 -1.51 -24.38 6.96
N PHE A 62 -2.33 -24.45 8.01
CA PHE A 62 -2.02 -23.77 9.27
C PHE A 62 -0.77 -24.38 9.93
N SER A 63 0.22 -23.54 10.16
CA SER A 63 1.41 -23.83 10.96
C SER A 63 1.64 -22.67 11.92
N LEU A 64 1.76 -22.97 13.21
CA LEU A 64 2.07 -21.97 14.23
C LEU A 64 3.43 -21.31 13.96
N GLU A 65 4.41 -22.08 13.47
CA GLU A 65 5.72 -21.58 13.07
C GLU A 65 5.63 -20.56 11.93
N ALA A 66 4.82 -20.87 10.91
CA ALA A 66 4.59 -19.97 9.78
C ALA A 66 3.87 -18.69 10.22
N LEU A 67 2.87 -18.80 11.10
CA LEU A 67 2.14 -17.66 11.65
C LEU A 67 3.06 -16.75 12.47
N LEU A 68 3.80 -17.30 13.45
CA LEU A 68 4.73 -16.54 14.28
C LEU A 68 5.83 -15.88 13.44
N SER A 69 6.36 -16.60 12.45
CA SER A 69 7.32 -16.04 11.49
C SER A 69 6.74 -14.84 10.74
N SER A 70 5.48 -14.92 10.29
CA SER A 70 4.81 -13.81 9.58
C SER A 70 4.59 -12.60 10.50
N ILE A 71 4.20 -12.82 11.76
CA ILE A 71 4.00 -11.75 12.74
C ILE A 71 5.33 -11.03 13.03
N VAL A 72 6.38 -11.77 13.40
CA VAL A 72 7.68 -11.21 13.80
C VAL A 72 8.37 -10.47 12.65
N LYS A 73 8.23 -10.95 11.41
CA LYS A 73 8.84 -10.29 10.23
C LYS A 73 8.14 -9.00 9.87
N ARG A 74 6.87 -8.83 10.21
CA ARG A 74 6.01 -7.81 9.59
C ARG A 74 6.50 -6.39 9.83
N LEU A 75 6.71 -6.02 11.10
CA LEU A 75 7.15 -4.66 11.44
C LEU A 75 8.57 -4.39 10.92
N PRO A 76 9.59 -5.24 11.17
CA PRO A 76 10.95 -5.00 10.66
C PRO A 76 11.00 -4.92 9.13
N ARG A 77 10.21 -5.74 8.42
CA ARG A 77 10.13 -5.74 6.95
C ARG A 77 9.73 -4.37 6.40
N LEU A 78 8.76 -3.72 7.03
CA LEU A 78 8.26 -2.41 6.63
C LEU A 78 9.17 -1.28 7.16
N ALA A 79 9.63 -1.39 8.41
CA ALA A 79 10.31 -0.32 9.12
C ALA A 79 11.60 0.16 8.44
N VAL A 80 12.40 -0.75 7.89
CA VAL A 80 13.70 -0.36 7.28
C VAL A 80 13.51 0.47 5.99
N PRO A 81 12.75 0.01 4.97
CA PRO A 81 12.48 0.84 3.79
C PRO A 81 11.73 2.13 4.12
N VAL A 82 10.77 2.08 5.05
CA VAL A 82 10.00 3.26 5.48
C VAL A 82 10.90 4.28 6.17
N GLY A 83 11.79 3.83 7.07
CA GLY A 83 12.75 4.70 7.72
C GLY A 83 13.68 5.39 6.71
N ALA A 84 14.19 4.66 5.71
CA ALA A 84 14.97 5.27 4.63
C ALA A 84 14.17 6.35 3.86
N SER A 85 12.86 6.15 3.69
CA SER A 85 11.98 7.12 3.04
C SER A 85 11.72 8.37 3.91
N VAL A 86 11.59 8.21 5.22
CA VAL A 86 11.52 9.33 6.18
C VAL A 86 12.82 10.14 6.15
N ILE A 87 13.98 9.47 6.13
CA ILE A 87 15.27 10.15 5.99
C ILE A 87 15.37 10.89 4.65
N LEU A 88 14.90 10.32 3.55
CA LEU A 88 14.81 11.01 2.26
C LEU A 88 13.94 12.28 2.36
N GLY A 89 12.79 12.20 3.03
CA GLY A 89 11.92 13.35 3.29
C GLY A 89 12.59 14.44 4.13
N PHE A 90 13.33 14.04 5.17
CA PHE A 90 14.18 14.95 5.97
C PHE A 90 15.22 15.67 5.10
N LEU A 91 15.94 14.93 4.24
CA LEU A 91 16.93 15.52 3.34
C LEU A 91 16.30 16.51 2.36
N VAL A 92 15.11 16.18 1.83
CA VAL A 92 14.32 17.10 0.98
C VAL A 92 14.03 18.40 1.73
N LEU A 93 13.37 18.32 2.89
CA LEU A 93 13.02 19.50 3.69
C LEU A 93 14.26 20.32 4.10
N ARG A 94 15.39 19.67 4.34
CA ARG A 94 16.63 20.35 4.77
C ARG A 94 17.39 21.03 3.63
N PHE A 95 17.39 20.46 2.42
CA PHE A 95 18.34 20.85 1.38
C PHE A 95 17.71 21.37 0.08
N THR A 96 16.43 21.09 -0.19
CA THR A 96 15.83 21.49 -1.48
C THR A 96 15.14 22.85 -1.42
N GLY A 97 15.03 23.44 -0.24
CA GLY A 97 14.33 24.71 -0.01
C GLY A 97 12.83 24.61 -0.33
N ASP A 98 12.20 25.79 -0.52
CA ASP A 98 10.74 25.92 -0.62
C ASP A 98 10.21 25.73 -2.06
N GLN A 99 10.85 24.88 -2.87
CA GLN A 99 10.47 24.68 -4.28
C GLN A 99 9.02 24.21 -4.44
N TYR A 100 8.53 23.36 -3.53
CA TYR A 100 7.13 22.93 -3.52
C TYR A 100 6.18 24.11 -3.25
N ALA A 101 6.54 25.04 -2.37
CA ALA A 101 5.72 26.22 -2.07
C ALA A 101 5.73 27.23 -3.22
N LEU A 102 6.86 27.39 -3.91
CA LEU A 102 6.94 28.18 -5.14
C LEU A 102 6.09 27.56 -6.26
N ALA A 103 6.17 26.25 -6.46
CA ALA A 103 5.30 25.56 -7.42
C ALA A 103 3.81 25.73 -7.05
N ALA A 104 3.47 25.66 -5.76
CA ALA A 104 2.11 25.87 -5.26
C ALA A 104 1.60 27.29 -5.56
N SER A 105 2.45 28.32 -5.47
CA SER A 105 2.02 29.70 -5.74
C SER A 105 1.71 29.93 -7.23
N LEU A 106 2.41 29.21 -8.12
CA LEU A 106 2.20 29.27 -9.57
C LEU A 106 0.88 28.60 -10.01
N ASN A 107 0.53 27.46 -9.41
CA ASN A 107 -0.60 26.62 -9.86
C ASN A 107 -1.76 26.50 -8.86
N ARG A 108 -1.65 27.15 -7.69
CA ARG A 108 -2.61 27.15 -6.59
C ARG A 108 -2.90 25.75 -6.02
N SER A 109 -1.93 24.83 -6.08
CA SER A 109 -2.07 23.50 -5.49
C SER A 109 -2.02 23.55 -3.97
N ALA A 110 -3.17 23.28 -3.34
CA ALA A 110 -3.26 23.11 -1.89
C ALA A 110 -2.42 21.93 -1.38
N TRP A 111 -2.25 20.88 -2.20
CA TRP A 111 -1.46 19.70 -1.84
C TRP A 111 0.04 20.03 -1.80
N LEU A 112 0.55 20.80 -2.75
CA LEU A 112 1.95 21.28 -2.66
C LEU A 112 2.12 22.24 -1.50
N GLN A 113 1.22 23.21 -1.33
CA GLN A 113 1.31 24.21 -0.27
C GLN A 113 1.44 23.61 1.14
N SER A 114 0.80 22.45 1.37
CA SER A 114 0.82 21.71 2.64
C SER A 114 1.88 20.62 2.71
N PHE A 115 2.89 20.62 1.82
CA PHE A 115 3.90 19.57 1.71
C PHE A 115 3.27 18.17 1.61
N GLY A 116 2.29 18.04 0.73
CA GLY A 116 1.57 16.81 0.47
C GLY A 116 0.55 16.43 1.55
N ASN A 117 -0.08 17.41 2.21
CA ASN A 117 -0.92 17.24 3.40
C ASN A 117 -0.15 16.73 4.64
N ALA A 118 1.11 17.14 4.77
CA ALA A 118 1.88 16.89 5.99
C ALA A 118 1.31 17.74 7.14
N HIS A 119 1.07 17.09 8.28
CA HIS A 119 0.66 17.78 9.51
C HIS A 119 1.91 18.07 10.33
N PHE A 120 2.52 19.24 10.07
CA PHE A 120 3.72 19.64 10.81
C PHE A 120 3.39 19.97 12.27
N PRO A 121 4.23 19.55 13.23
CA PRO A 121 4.18 20.02 14.61
C PRO A 121 4.31 21.55 14.70
N LEU A 122 3.82 22.13 15.80
CA LEU A 122 4.06 23.54 16.10
C LEU A 122 5.57 23.79 16.24
N SER A 123 6.07 24.85 15.60
CA SER A 123 7.52 25.19 15.56
C SER A 123 8.39 24.06 15.00
N PHE A 124 7.89 23.36 13.97
CA PHE A 124 8.62 22.28 13.33
C PHE A 124 9.89 22.79 12.63
N GLU A 125 11.00 22.14 12.93
CA GLU A 125 12.27 22.29 12.24
C GLU A 125 12.79 20.91 11.84
N PRO A 126 13.09 20.66 10.54
CA PRO A 126 13.60 19.37 10.09
C PRO A 126 14.89 19.00 10.84
N SER A 127 14.88 17.88 11.56
CA SER A 127 16.04 17.39 12.30
C SER A 127 16.22 15.88 12.17
N LEU A 128 17.47 15.43 12.10
CA LEU A 128 17.77 14.00 12.00
C LEU A 128 17.26 13.18 13.20
N PRO A 129 17.39 13.64 14.46
CA PRO A 129 16.84 12.91 15.61
C PRO A 129 15.33 12.70 15.52
N ASP A 130 14.60 13.73 15.06
CA ASP A 130 13.15 13.66 14.88
C ASP A 130 12.76 12.75 13.70
N ALA A 131 13.48 12.80 12.59
CA ALA A 131 13.30 11.88 11.46
C ALA A 131 13.56 10.41 11.87
N LEU A 132 14.59 10.15 12.67
CA LEU A 132 14.87 8.81 13.22
C LEU A 132 13.76 8.37 14.17
N ARG A 133 13.26 9.26 15.03
CA ARG A 133 12.09 8.99 15.89
C ARG A 133 10.86 8.63 15.03
N GLN A 134 10.52 9.46 14.04
CA GLN A 134 9.36 9.23 13.17
C GLN A 134 9.46 7.89 12.44
N SER A 135 10.66 7.54 11.94
CA SER A 135 10.92 6.24 11.30
C SER A 135 10.50 5.03 12.15
N LEU A 136 10.55 5.16 13.49
CA LEU A 136 10.17 4.11 14.43
C LEU A 136 8.68 4.16 14.80
N VAL A 137 8.10 5.36 14.93
CA VAL A 137 6.75 5.54 15.48
C VAL A 137 5.65 5.69 14.43
N VAL A 138 5.98 5.91 13.15
CA VAL A 138 5.02 6.13 12.05
C VAL A 138 4.00 4.99 11.90
N PHE A 139 4.33 3.77 12.32
CA PHE A 139 3.42 2.62 12.30
C PHE A 139 2.42 2.61 13.46
N LEU A 140 2.76 3.29 14.56
CA LEU A 140 2.09 3.15 15.85
C LEU A 140 1.30 4.40 16.25
N ARG A 141 1.76 5.57 15.80
CA ARG A 141 1.13 6.86 16.11
C ARG A 141 0.37 7.38 14.90
N PRO A 142 -0.93 7.69 15.02
CA PRO A 142 -1.68 8.28 13.94
C PRO A 142 -1.11 9.67 13.62
N TYR A 143 -1.12 10.04 12.34
CA TYR A 143 -0.68 11.36 11.83
C TYR A 143 0.81 11.70 12.01
N ASP A 144 1.66 10.79 12.50
CA ASP A 144 3.12 11.00 12.66
C ASP A 144 3.87 10.59 11.37
N PHE A 145 3.61 11.31 10.26
CA PHE A 145 4.16 11.04 8.91
C PHE A 145 4.53 12.32 8.13
N TYR A 146 4.89 13.41 8.80
CA TYR A 146 5.11 14.71 8.16
C TYR A 146 6.40 14.84 7.32
N TYR A 147 7.39 13.95 7.45
CA TYR A 147 8.52 13.92 6.50
C TYR A 147 8.15 13.27 5.17
N ASN A 148 7.14 12.40 5.15
CA ASN A 148 6.59 11.82 3.93
C ASN A 148 5.12 11.44 4.16
N SER A 149 4.22 12.29 3.66
CA SER A 149 2.79 12.16 3.92
C SER A 149 2.18 10.86 3.40
N ASN A 150 2.77 10.23 2.39
CA ASN A 150 2.32 8.93 1.88
C ASN A 150 2.38 7.83 2.94
N LEU A 151 3.18 7.99 3.99
CA LEU A 151 3.32 6.98 5.03
C LEU A 151 2.07 6.87 5.93
N TRP A 152 1.02 7.66 5.68
CA TRP A 152 -0.30 7.49 6.30
C TRP A 152 -0.86 6.06 6.15
N THR A 153 -0.46 5.32 5.11
CA THR A 153 -0.86 3.92 4.90
C THR A 153 -0.13 2.90 5.77
N MET A 154 1.01 3.26 6.38
CA MET A 154 1.85 2.33 7.13
C MET A 154 1.19 1.80 8.40
N GLY A 155 0.47 2.67 9.12
CA GLY A 155 -0.34 2.27 10.27
C GLY A 155 -1.41 1.25 9.87
N PRO A 156 -2.33 1.59 8.94
CA PRO A 156 -3.32 0.64 8.42
C PRO A 156 -2.73 -0.68 7.90
N GLU A 157 -1.60 -0.64 7.17
CA GLU A 157 -0.92 -1.84 6.66
C GLU A 157 -0.38 -2.73 7.78
N PHE A 158 0.18 -2.14 8.85
CA PHE A 158 0.67 -2.88 10.01
C PHE A 158 -0.50 -3.46 10.83
N TYR A 159 -1.42 -2.61 11.29
CA TYR A 159 -2.55 -3.06 12.12
C TYR A 159 -3.46 -4.03 11.38
N GLY A 160 -3.78 -3.77 10.11
CA GLY A 160 -4.57 -4.67 9.26
C GLY A 160 -3.96 -6.07 9.20
N SER A 161 -2.63 -6.16 9.07
CA SER A 161 -1.94 -7.45 9.08
C SER A 161 -2.00 -8.18 10.41
N MET A 162 -1.86 -7.46 11.53
CA MET A 162 -1.94 -8.08 12.86
C MET A 162 -3.32 -8.67 13.09
N VAL A 163 -4.38 -7.96 12.70
CA VAL A 163 -5.73 -8.48 12.84
C VAL A 163 -5.98 -9.64 11.87
N ALA A 164 -5.50 -9.58 10.63
CA ALA A 164 -5.59 -10.72 9.71
C ALA A 164 -4.87 -11.97 10.24
N PHE A 165 -3.70 -11.81 10.88
CA PHE A 165 -3.02 -12.91 11.55
C PHE A 165 -3.77 -13.43 12.77
N LEU A 166 -4.41 -12.55 13.55
CA LEU A 166 -5.29 -12.95 14.65
C LEU A 166 -6.46 -13.80 14.15
N ILE A 167 -7.10 -13.38 13.07
CA ILE A 167 -8.20 -14.07 12.38
C ILE A 167 -7.78 -15.48 11.95
N VAL A 168 -6.60 -15.61 11.33
CA VAL A 168 -5.99 -16.90 10.98
C VAL A 168 -5.69 -17.73 12.23
N ALA A 169 -5.18 -17.13 13.30
CA ALA A 169 -4.88 -17.83 14.55
C ALA A 169 -6.15 -18.44 15.16
N LEU A 170 -7.23 -17.64 15.26
CA LEU A 170 -8.52 -18.09 15.77
C LEU A 170 -9.08 -19.25 14.93
N THR A 171 -9.13 -19.10 13.60
CA THR A 171 -9.65 -20.19 12.75
C THR A 171 -8.76 -21.43 12.69
N GLY A 172 -7.45 -21.24 12.75
CA GLY A 172 -6.46 -22.31 12.70
C GLY A 172 -6.40 -23.15 13.98
N LEU A 173 -6.47 -22.48 15.14
CA LEU A 173 -6.38 -23.09 16.49
C LEU A 173 -7.66 -23.82 16.90
N PHE A 174 -8.83 -23.22 16.66
CA PHE A 174 -10.11 -23.81 17.07
C PHE A 174 -10.59 -24.94 16.14
N LYS A 175 -9.76 -25.41 15.20
CA LYS A 175 -10.09 -26.41 14.15
C LYS A 175 -11.38 -26.11 13.35
N ALA A 176 -12.01 -24.96 13.54
CA ALA A 176 -13.18 -24.47 12.84
C ALA A 176 -12.86 -24.02 11.40
N ARG A 177 -11.81 -24.58 10.80
CA ARG A 177 -11.18 -24.14 9.54
C ARG A 177 -12.14 -24.09 8.35
N ARG A 178 -13.25 -24.83 8.42
CA ARG A 178 -14.19 -25.07 7.31
C ARG A 178 -15.66 -24.87 7.68
N GLY A 179 -15.95 -24.38 8.90
CA GLY A 179 -17.32 -24.27 9.39
C GLY A 179 -18.00 -22.95 9.02
N LEU A 180 -19.31 -22.98 8.79
CA LEU A 180 -20.15 -21.79 8.63
C LEU A 180 -19.92 -20.79 9.78
N LEU A 181 -19.72 -21.27 11.01
CA LEU A 181 -19.45 -20.44 12.17
C LEU A 181 -18.15 -19.63 12.05
N ALA A 182 -17.08 -20.19 11.46
CA ALA A 182 -15.84 -19.45 11.22
C ALA A 182 -16.01 -18.39 10.13
N ALA A 183 -16.76 -18.71 9.07
CA ALA A 183 -17.10 -17.75 8.03
C ALA A 183 -17.96 -16.60 8.58
N VAL A 184 -18.95 -16.91 9.42
CA VAL A 184 -19.82 -15.93 10.10
C VAL A 184 -19.02 -15.10 11.10
N ALA A 185 -18.12 -15.68 11.88
CA ALA A 185 -17.26 -14.93 12.79
C ALA A 185 -16.31 -14.00 12.04
N HIS A 186 -15.70 -14.46 10.94
CA HIS A 186 -14.88 -13.60 10.07
C HIS A 186 -15.70 -12.46 9.45
N GLY A 187 -16.88 -12.77 8.91
CA GLY A 187 -17.79 -11.79 8.35
C GLY A 187 -18.27 -10.78 9.39
N GLY A 188 -18.60 -11.23 10.60
CA GLY A 188 -18.97 -10.39 11.73
C GLY A 188 -17.84 -9.44 12.15
N LEU A 189 -16.60 -9.90 12.17
CA LEU A 189 -15.44 -9.03 12.39
C LEU A 189 -15.30 -8.01 11.24
N VAL A 190 -15.44 -8.42 9.98
CA VAL A 190 -15.40 -7.48 8.84
C VAL A 190 -16.47 -6.39 9.00
N ILE A 191 -17.69 -6.76 9.39
CA ILE A 191 -18.81 -5.82 9.61
C ILE A 191 -18.56 -4.90 10.82
N ALA A 192 -18.02 -5.42 11.93
CA ALA A 192 -17.66 -4.59 13.07
C ALA A 192 -16.59 -3.56 12.70
N PHE A 193 -15.53 -3.99 11.99
CA PHE A 193 -14.45 -3.10 11.58
C PHE A 193 -14.85 -2.12 10.46
N LEU A 194 -15.86 -2.44 9.64
CA LEU A 194 -16.50 -1.50 8.70
C LEU A 194 -17.00 -0.23 9.39
N VAL A 195 -17.50 -0.35 10.63
CA VAL A 195 -18.06 0.78 11.38
C VAL A 195 -16.97 1.57 12.12
N PHE A 196 -16.01 0.87 12.74
CA PHE A 196 -15.05 1.53 13.64
C PHE A 196 -13.71 1.92 13.00
N PHE A 197 -13.28 1.24 11.93
CA PHE A 197 -11.97 1.48 11.30
C PHE A 197 -12.01 1.33 9.76
N PRO A 198 -12.64 2.27 9.04
CA PRO A 198 -12.83 2.18 7.58
C PRO A 198 -11.56 1.89 6.76
N PRO A 199 -10.36 2.45 7.06
CA PRO A 199 -9.14 2.14 6.29
C PRO A 199 -8.68 0.68 6.36
N LEU A 200 -9.11 -0.09 7.37
CA LEU A 200 -8.73 -1.50 7.53
C LEU A 200 -9.65 -2.45 6.75
N VAL A 201 -10.85 -2.00 6.38
CA VAL A 201 -11.89 -2.78 5.69
C VAL A 201 -11.37 -3.55 4.48
N PRO A 202 -10.59 -2.95 3.56
CA PRO A 202 -10.13 -3.69 2.39
C PRO A 202 -9.19 -4.84 2.81
N PHE A 203 -8.39 -4.66 3.85
CA PHE A 203 -7.52 -5.71 4.39
C PHE A 203 -8.31 -6.92 4.89
N PHE A 204 -9.40 -6.67 5.61
CA PHE A 204 -10.31 -7.71 6.08
C PHE A 204 -11.03 -8.42 4.93
N ALA A 205 -11.53 -7.66 3.96
CA ALA A 205 -12.14 -8.21 2.75
C ALA A 205 -11.18 -9.14 2.00
N GLY A 206 -9.90 -8.74 1.88
CA GLY A 206 -8.84 -9.57 1.32
C GLY A 206 -8.60 -10.86 2.10
N SER A 207 -8.48 -10.77 3.43
CA SER A 207 -8.31 -11.93 4.30
C SER A 207 -9.51 -12.88 4.24
N TYR A 208 -10.73 -12.34 4.17
CA TYR A 208 -11.94 -13.14 4.04
C TYR A 208 -12.00 -13.84 2.67
N LEU A 209 -11.65 -13.15 1.59
CA LEU A 209 -11.50 -13.76 0.27
C LEU A 209 -10.46 -14.90 0.29
N ALA A 210 -9.34 -14.72 1.00
CA ALA A 210 -8.34 -15.77 1.16
C ALA A 210 -8.86 -16.98 1.94
N PHE A 211 -9.65 -16.76 3.00
CA PHE A 211 -10.31 -17.83 3.73
C PHE A 211 -11.27 -18.63 2.82
N LEU A 212 -12.13 -17.95 2.05
CA LEU A 212 -13.05 -18.59 1.10
C LEU A 212 -12.28 -19.35 0.02
N TRP A 213 -11.24 -18.72 -0.53
CA TRP A 213 -10.38 -19.31 -1.54
C TRP A 213 -9.67 -20.57 -1.04
N ALA A 214 -9.14 -20.56 0.18
CA ALA A 214 -8.43 -21.70 0.76
C ALA A 214 -9.37 -22.88 1.10
N ASN A 215 -10.65 -22.62 1.37
CA ASN A 215 -11.61 -23.63 1.81
C ASN A 215 -12.60 -24.08 0.72
N ARG A 216 -12.47 -23.58 -0.51
CA ARG A 216 -13.31 -24.01 -1.63
C ARG A 216 -13.08 -25.49 -1.95
N LYS A 217 -14.17 -26.20 -2.30
CA LYS A 217 -14.10 -27.61 -2.71
C LYS A 217 -13.85 -27.77 -4.21
N THR A 218 -14.27 -26.80 -5.01
CA THR A 218 -14.17 -26.81 -6.47
C THR A 218 -13.24 -25.70 -6.95
N ALA A 219 -12.64 -25.90 -8.13
CA ALA A 219 -11.92 -24.83 -8.79
C ALA A 219 -12.90 -23.70 -9.16
N LEU A 220 -12.52 -22.45 -8.91
CA LEU A 220 -13.24 -21.30 -9.43
C LEU A 220 -12.74 -21.06 -10.84
N GLU A 221 -13.60 -21.29 -11.82
CA GLU A 221 -13.32 -21.01 -13.22
C GLU A 221 -14.42 -20.11 -13.77
N ILE A 222 -14.03 -18.89 -14.14
CA ILE A 222 -14.92 -17.84 -14.63
C ILE A 222 -14.62 -17.66 -16.11
N SER A 223 -15.66 -17.77 -16.94
CA SER A 223 -15.55 -17.57 -18.39
C SER A 223 -15.25 -16.10 -18.74
N ALA A 224 -14.93 -15.83 -20.01
CA ALA A 224 -14.47 -14.51 -20.45
C ALA A 224 -15.49 -13.38 -20.19
N ALA A 225 -16.77 -13.60 -20.45
CA ALA A 225 -17.82 -12.59 -20.28
C ALA A 225 -17.98 -12.10 -18.81
N PRO A 226 -18.20 -12.97 -17.81
CA PRO A 226 -18.25 -12.54 -16.41
C PRO A 226 -16.92 -11.99 -15.90
N THR A 227 -15.78 -12.49 -16.41
CA THR A 227 -14.46 -11.88 -16.11
C THR A 227 -14.45 -10.42 -16.57
N MET A 228 -14.88 -10.15 -17.81
CA MET A 228 -14.94 -8.80 -18.35
C MET A 228 -15.91 -7.91 -17.57
N ALA A 229 -17.08 -8.43 -17.19
CA ALA A 229 -18.04 -7.70 -16.37
C ALA A 229 -17.46 -7.31 -15.00
N LEU A 230 -16.72 -8.20 -14.35
CA LEU A 230 -16.03 -7.92 -13.08
C LEU A 230 -14.93 -6.86 -13.26
N LEU A 231 -14.16 -6.92 -14.35
CA LEU A 231 -13.11 -5.93 -14.65
C LEU A 231 -13.71 -4.55 -14.95
N ILE A 232 -14.77 -4.47 -15.75
CA ILE A 232 -15.46 -3.21 -16.07
C ILE A 232 -16.12 -2.65 -14.80
N GLY A 233 -16.87 -3.47 -14.06
CA GLY A 233 -17.49 -3.05 -12.81
C GLY A 233 -16.47 -2.61 -11.77
N GLY A 234 -15.33 -3.30 -11.68
CA GLY A 234 -14.19 -2.90 -10.84
C GLY A 234 -13.59 -1.57 -11.29
N ALA A 235 -13.35 -1.37 -12.59
CA ALA A 235 -12.80 -0.13 -13.13
C ALA A 235 -13.72 1.07 -12.87
N LEU A 236 -15.03 0.89 -13.07
CA LEU A 236 -16.04 1.90 -12.75
C LEU A 236 -16.08 2.16 -11.25
N GLY A 237 -16.07 1.12 -10.41
CA GLY A 237 -16.06 1.25 -8.96
C GLY A 237 -14.84 2.02 -8.44
N LEU A 238 -13.65 1.72 -8.96
CA LEU A 238 -12.42 2.46 -8.64
C LEU A 238 -12.44 3.92 -9.10
N SER A 239 -13.39 4.33 -9.95
CA SER A 239 -13.55 5.74 -10.35
C SER A 239 -14.30 6.56 -9.29
N PHE A 240 -14.89 5.92 -8.27
CA PHE A 240 -15.59 6.59 -7.18
C PHE A 240 -14.66 6.85 -5.98
N ALA A 241 -14.81 8.02 -5.36
CA ALA A 241 -14.09 8.37 -4.13
C ALA A 241 -14.85 7.86 -2.89
N ASN A 242 -14.99 6.54 -2.76
CA ASN A 242 -15.65 5.90 -1.62
C ASN A 242 -14.96 4.59 -1.24
N TRP A 243 -14.57 4.45 0.03
CA TRP A 243 -13.82 3.30 0.55
C TRP A 243 -14.52 1.96 0.38
N VAL A 244 -15.85 1.91 0.56
CA VAL A 244 -16.64 0.68 0.40
C VAL A 244 -16.69 0.29 -1.07
N VAL A 245 -17.01 1.24 -1.95
CA VAL A 245 -17.05 1.00 -3.41
C VAL A 245 -15.68 0.55 -3.92
N ASN A 246 -14.60 1.20 -3.48
CA ASN A 246 -13.23 0.84 -3.85
C ASN A 246 -12.82 -0.54 -3.33
N THR A 247 -13.30 -0.94 -2.15
CA THR A 247 -13.09 -2.30 -1.63
C THR A 247 -13.80 -3.34 -2.49
N LEU A 248 -15.08 -3.11 -2.82
CA LEU A 248 -15.86 -4.00 -3.68
C LEU A 248 -15.24 -4.09 -5.09
N ALA A 249 -14.81 -2.96 -5.65
CA ALA A 249 -14.11 -2.90 -6.92
C ALA A 249 -12.82 -3.73 -6.90
N SER A 250 -12.04 -3.61 -5.82
CA SER A 250 -10.81 -4.37 -5.61
C SER A 250 -11.06 -5.87 -5.49
N LEU A 251 -12.13 -6.27 -4.78
CA LEU A 251 -12.58 -7.66 -4.73
C LEU A 251 -12.99 -8.18 -6.12
N SER A 252 -13.69 -7.38 -6.92
CA SER A 252 -14.05 -7.75 -8.31
C SER A 252 -12.82 -8.02 -9.16
N PHE A 253 -11.79 -7.17 -9.08
CA PHE A 253 -10.50 -7.42 -9.74
C PHE A 253 -9.83 -8.70 -9.24
N MET A 254 -9.78 -8.91 -7.93
CA MET A 254 -9.19 -10.12 -7.34
C MET A 254 -9.93 -11.39 -7.78
N ILE A 255 -11.27 -11.39 -7.76
CA ILE A 255 -12.09 -12.54 -8.17
C ILE A 255 -11.91 -12.82 -9.67
N ALA A 256 -11.86 -11.79 -10.52
CA ALA A 256 -11.60 -11.94 -11.95
C ALA A 256 -10.22 -12.57 -12.21
N LEU A 257 -9.18 -12.12 -11.51
CA LEU A 257 -7.82 -12.65 -11.61
C LEU A 257 -7.73 -14.10 -11.10
N LEU A 258 -8.36 -14.40 -9.97
CA LEU A 258 -8.33 -15.73 -9.38
C LEU A 258 -9.16 -16.75 -10.18
N GLY A 259 -10.27 -16.31 -10.77
CA GLY A 259 -11.19 -17.16 -11.52
C GLY A 259 -10.80 -17.38 -12.98
N ASN A 260 -9.92 -16.57 -13.56
CA ASN A 260 -9.53 -16.68 -14.97
C ASN A 260 -8.03 -16.93 -15.14
N ARG A 261 -7.66 -18.19 -15.40
CA ARG A 261 -6.26 -18.62 -15.54
C ARG A 261 -5.54 -17.96 -16.72
N ALA A 262 -6.24 -17.69 -17.82
CA ALA A 262 -5.64 -17.02 -18.98
C ALA A 262 -5.26 -15.58 -18.62
N LEU A 263 -6.18 -14.84 -17.99
CA LEU A 263 -5.90 -13.48 -17.51
C LEU A 263 -4.74 -13.45 -16.50
N ALA A 264 -4.75 -14.37 -15.52
CA ALA A 264 -3.66 -14.50 -14.56
C ALA A 264 -2.31 -14.84 -15.23
N GLY A 265 -2.34 -15.70 -16.26
CA GLY A 265 -1.18 -16.05 -17.07
C GLY A 265 -0.55 -14.83 -17.76
N HIS A 266 -1.36 -14.02 -18.44
CA HIS A 266 -0.87 -12.79 -19.09
C HIS A 266 -0.29 -11.78 -18.09
N LEU A 267 -0.84 -11.72 -16.87
CA LEU A 267 -0.43 -10.79 -15.81
C LEU A 267 0.64 -11.35 -14.87
N SER A 268 1.19 -12.53 -15.14
CA SER A 268 2.26 -13.16 -14.33
C SER A 268 3.63 -13.18 -15.03
N GLY A 269 3.75 -12.48 -16.16
CA GLY A 269 5.00 -12.38 -16.91
C GLY A 269 6.11 -11.57 -16.20
N ARG A 270 7.30 -11.55 -16.80
CA ARG A 270 8.49 -10.86 -16.26
C ARG A 270 8.26 -9.37 -15.99
N LEU A 271 7.53 -8.69 -16.87
CA LEU A 271 7.20 -7.27 -16.69
C LEU A 271 6.30 -7.03 -15.49
N ALA A 272 5.31 -7.89 -15.25
CA ALA A 272 4.42 -7.78 -14.09
C ALA A 272 5.19 -8.05 -12.79
N ALA A 273 6.10 -9.03 -12.79
CA ALA A 273 7.00 -9.28 -11.66
C ALA A 273 7.91 -8.09 -11.37
N LEU A 274 8.51 -7.48 -12.41
CA LEU A 274 9.31 -6.27 -12.28
C LEU A 274 8.48 -5.11 -11.70
N LEU A 275 7.29 -4.84 -12.25
CA LEU A 275 6.40 -3.81 -11.74
C LEU A 275 5.97 -4.06 -10.29
N GLY A 276 5.82 -5.33 -9.89
CA GLY A 276 5.55 -5.73 -8.52
C GLY A 276 6.71 -5.43 -7.58
N MET A 277 7.95 -5.78 -7.99
CA MET A 277 9.17 -5.47 -7.24
C MET A 277 9.37 -3.96 -7.05
N LEU A 278 9.10 -3.17 -8.07
CA LEU A 278 9.23 -1.72 -8.02
C LEU A 278 8.11 -1.04 -7.23
N SER A 279 6.97 -1.70 -7.04
CA SER A 279 5.74 -1.05 -6.57
C SER A 279 5.89 -0.38 -5.20
N PHE A 280 6.44 -1.10 -4.22
CA PHE A 280 6.59 -0.60 -2.85
C PHE A 280 7.72 0.44 -2.73
N PRO A 281 8.94 0.20 -3.23
CA PRO A 281 9.98 1.22 -3.29
C PRO A 281 9.55 2.52 -4.00
N LEU A 282 8.85 2.41 -5.14
CA LEU A 282 8.36 3.56 -5.89
C LEU A 282 7.29 4.34 -5.10
N TYR A 283 6.43 3.63 -4.38
CA TYR A 283 5.45 4.24 -3.46
C TYR A 283 6.14 5.08 -2.36
N LEU A 284 7.26 4.61 -1.83
CA LEU A 284 8.00 5.30 -0.77
C LEU A 284 8.70 6.58 -1.26
N VAL A 285 9.18 6.62 -2.50
CA VAL A 285 10.07 7.72 -2.95
C VAL A 285 9.37 8.83 -3.73
N HIS A 286 8.22 8.54 -4.36
CA HIS A 286 7.66 9.48 -5.32
C HIS A 286 7.16 10.80 -4.71
N ALA A 287 6.58 10.81 -3.50
CA ALA A 287 6.14 12.08 -2.90
C ALA A 287 7.32 13.00 -2.53
N PRO A 288 8.38 12.53 -1.85
CA PRO A 288 9.60 13.33 -1.67
C PRO A 288 10.18 13.85 -2.99
N VAL A 289 10.18 13.04 -4.05
CA VAL A 289 10.63 13.47 -5.39
C VAL A 289 9.73 14.56 -5.98
N ILE A 290 8.40 14.40 -5.88
CA ILE A 290 7.44 15.40 -6.37
C ILE A 290 7.64 16.73 -5.66
N LEU A 291 7.76 16.69 -4.32
CA LEU A 291 7.92 17.86 -3.45
C LEU A 291 9.32 18.52 -3.54
N SER A 292 10.24 17.95 -4.32
CA SER A 292 11.59 18.49 -4.52
C SER A 292 11.92 18.65 -5.99
N ALA A 293 12.50 17.62 -6.61
CA ALA A 293 13.02 17.65 -7.97
C ALA A 293 11.94 17.99 -9.00
N SER A 294 10.72 17.43 -8.88
CA SER A 294 9.65 17.75 -9.82
C SER A 294 9.16 19.19 -9.64
N SER A 295 8.97 19.65 -8.39
CA SER A 295 8.60 21.05 -8.12
C SER A 295 9.66 22.03 -8.65
N PHE A 296 10.94 21.71 -8.50
CA PHE A 296 12.02 22.51 -9.09
C PHE A 296 11.90 22.60 -10.62
N VAL A 297 11.76 21.46 -11.30
CA VAL A 297 11.61 21.43 -12.77
C VAL A 297 10.38 22.23 -13.22
N TYR A 298 9.25 22.06 -12.52
CA TYR A 298 8.03 22.81 -12.80
C TYR A 298 8.26 24.33 -12.69
N VAL A 299 8.85 24.79 -11.59
CA VAL A 299 9.16 26.21 -11.36
C VAL A 299 10.09 26.77 -12.43
N GLN A 300 11.15 26.05 -12.78
CA GLN A 300 12.11 26.52 -13.80
C GLN A 300 11.47 26.62 -15.19
N LEU A 301 10.68 25.63 -15.60
CA LEU A 301 9.99 25.65 -16.89
C LEU A 301 8.94 26.75 -16.97
N SER A 302 8.16 26.94 -15.90
CA SER A 302 7.19 28.04 -15.79
C SER A 302 7.87 29.41 -15.81
N ALA A 303 8.98 29.57 -15.09
CA ALA A 303 9.75 30.82 -15.07
C ALA A 303 10.40 31.13 -16.43
N ALA A 304 10.80 30.10 -17.18
CA ALA A 304 11.30 30.24 -18.55
C ALA A 304 10.20 30.58 -19.58
N GLY A 305 8.93 30.65 -19.17
CA GLY A 305 7.80 30.94 -20.06
C GLY A 305 7.46 29.81 -21.03
N ALA A 306 7.82 28.56 -20.71
CA ALA A 306 7.44 27.42 -21.54
C ALA A 306 5.90 27.26 -21.60
N PRO A 307 5.34 26.81 -22.74
CA PRO A 307 3.91 26.54 -22.85
C PRO A 307 3.44 25.50 -21.82
N ASP A 308 2.27 25.70 -21.22
CA ASP A 308 1.74 24.83 -20.16
C ASP A 308 1.74 23.33 -20.48
N PRO A 309 1.35 22.87 -21.70
CA PRO A 309 1.45 21.45 -22.05
C PRO A 309 2.89 20.91 -22.00
N ALA A 310 3.88 21.71 -22.39
CA ALA A 310 5.28 21.34 -22.34
C ALA A 310 5.79 21.29 -20.89
N VAL A 311 5.40 22.26 -20.05
CA VAL A 311 5.69 22.24 -18.60
C VAL A 311 5.17 20.94 -17.99
N GLY A 312 3.93 20.56 -18.28
CA GLY A 312 3.32 19.36 -17.72
C GLY A 312 3.99 18.07 -18.17
N LEU A 313 4.23 17.91 -19.48
CA LEU A 313 4.86 16.72 -20.03
C LEU A 313 6.29 16.53 -19.53
N LEU A 314 7.09 17.61 -19.51
CA LEU A 314 8.48 17.56 -19.05
C LEU A 314 8.56 17.35 -17.53
N THR A 315 7.67 17.96 -16.75
CA THR A 315 7.58 17.71 -15.30
C THR A 315 7.16 16.27 -15.00
N LEU A 316 6.23 15.71 -15.78
CA LEU A 316 5.83 14.31 -15.65
C LEU A 316 6.98 13.36 -15.98
N ALA A 317 7.69 13.62 -17.09
CA ALA A 317 8.86 12.85 -17.47
C ALA A 317 9.95 12.92 -16.38
N ALA A 318 10.25 14.11 -15.88
CA ALA A 318 11.19 14.30 -14.77
C ALA A 318 10.73 13.56 -13.50
N THR A 319 9.43 13.60 -13.18
CA THR A 319 8.87 12.88 -12.02
C THR A 319 9.06 11.37 -12.14
N LEU A 320 8.75 10.79 -13.31
CA LEU A 320 8.88 9.36 -13.56
C LEU A 320 10.34 8.93 -13.56
N LEU A 321 11.23 9.70 -14.19
CA LEU A 321 12.66 9.42 -14.24
C LEU A 321 13.30 9.53 -12.87
N ALA A 322 13.09 10.64 -12.14
CA ALA A 322 13.66 10.85 -10.81
C ALA A 322 13.11 9.82 -9.81
N SER A 323 11.79 9.55 -9.82
CA SER A 323 11.21 8.51 -8.96
C SER A 323 11.77 7.13 -9.30
N GLY A 324 11.97 6.82 -10.59
CA GLY A 324 12.59 5.58 -11.05
C GLY A 324 14.03 5.43 -10.58
N LEU A 325 14.84 6.49 -10.68
CA LEU A 325 16.24 6.49 -10.23
C LEU A 325 16.36 6.38 -8.71
N VAL A 326 15.60 7.17 -7.95
CA VAL A 326 15.62 7.14 -6.47
C VAL A 326 15.04 5.83 -5.93
N CYS A 327 14.15 5.17 -6.68
CA CYS A 327 13.60 3.85 -6.33
C CYS A 327 14.66 2.73 -6.33
N ILE A 328 15.70 2.82 -7.18
CA ILE A 328 16.74 1.77 -7.32
C ILE A 328 17.42 1.40 -5.99
N PRO A 329 18.00 2.34 -5.22
CA PRO A 329 18.61 2.00 -3.93
C PRO A 329 17.60 1.40 -2.94
N PHE A 330 16.33 1.83 -2.99
CA PHE A 330 15.27 1.26 -2.16
C PHE A 330 14.94 -0.19 -2.54
N VAL A 331 14.98 -0.55 -3.83
CA VAL A 331 14.81 -1.95 -4.28
C VAL A 331 15.92 -2.84 -3.74
N PHE A 332 17.17 -2.38 -3.78
CA PHE A 332 18.31 -3.13 -3.24
C PHE A 332 18.23 -3.26 -1.71
N LEU A 333 17.87 -2.17 -1.02
CA LEU A 333 17.65 -2.19 0.43
C LEU A 333 16.54 -3.18 0.80
N ASP A 334 15.40 -3.08 0.13
CA ASP A 334 14.19 -3.87 0.38
C ASP A 334 14.44 -5.38 0.18
N SER A 335 15.11 -5.75 -0.91
CA SER A 335 15.41 -7.15 -1.25
C SER A 335 16.48 -7.76 -0.36
N SER A 336 17.59 -7.04 -0.11
CA SER A 336 18.67 -7.50 0.76
C SER A 336 18.19 -7.66 2.21
N TRP A 337 17.43 -6.68 2.69
CA TRP A 337 16.83 -6.72 4.02
C TRP A 337 15.85 -7.87 4.19
N ALA A 338 14.98 -8.11 3.20
CA ALA A 338 14.07 -9.25 3.22
C ALA A 338 14.82 -10.59 3.28
N GLY A 339 15.90 -10.74 2.52
CA GLY A 339 16.75 -11.94 2.54
C GLY A 339 17.33 -12.20 3.93
N TRP A 340 17.97 -11.18 4.52
CA TRP A 340 18.54 -11.26 5.85
C TRP A 340 17.49 -11.55 6.93
N LEU A 341 16.38 -10.81 6.93
CA LEU A 341 15.30 -10.94 7.90
C LEU A 341 14.68 -12.34 7.87
N ASN A 342 14.52 -12.91 6.67
CA ASN A 342 14.03 -14.28 6.52
C ASN A 342 14.97 -15.31 7.14
N ALA A 343 16.29 -15.13 7.04
CA ALA A 343 17.26 -16.02 7.69
C ALA A 343 17.25 -15.85 9.22
N ALA A 344 17.24 -14.60 9.70
CA ALA A 344 17.24 -14.30 11.13
C ALA A 344 16.00 -14.85 11.85
N VAL A 345 14.80 -14.61 11.32
CA VAL A 345 13.55 -15.05 11.96
C VAL A 345 13.38 -16.57 11.92
N ARG A 346 13.84 -17.25 10.86
CA ARG A 346 13.81 -18.72 10.82
C ARG A 346 14.61 -19.32 11.97
N ARG A 347 15.79 -18.77 12.27
CA ARG A 347 16.62 -19.21 13.41
C ARG A 347 15.93 -18.93 14.74
N LEU A 348 15.41 -17.71 14.93
CA LEU A 348 14.76 -17.28 16.16
C LEU A 348 13.49 -18.08 16.49
N VAL A 349 12.57 -18.21 15.53
CA VAL A 349 11.30 -18.92 15.75
C VAL A 349 11.55 -20.42 15.93
N GLY A 350 12.48 -20.98 15.14
CA GLY A 350 12.90 -22.38 15.28
C GLY A 350 13.43 -22.69 16.68
N SER A 351 14.33 -21.84 17.22
CA SER A 351 14.88 -22.03 18.56
C SER A 351 13.83 -21.91 19.66
N VAL A 352 12.91 -20.95 19.56
CA VAL A 352 11.82 -20.77 20.54
C VAL A 352 10.89 -21.99 20.55
N LEU A 353 10.47 -22.47 19.37
CA LEU A 353 9.58 -23.63 19.29
C LEU A 353 10.25 -24.93 19.73
N ALA A 354 11.55 -25.09 19.48
CA ALA A 354 12.32 -26.22 20.00
C ALA A 354 12.39 -26.18 21.53
N ALA A 355 12.66 -25.01 22.13
CA ALA A 355 12.69 -24.84 23.58
C ALA A 355 11.32 -25.15 24.23
N CYS A 356 10.22 -24.69 23.63
CA CYS A 356 8.86 -25.00 24.11
C CYS A 356 8.55 -26.50 24.05
N ARG A 357 8.95 -27.18 22.96
CA ARG A 357 8.79 -28.65 22.82
C ARG A 357 9.58 -29.41 23.89
N ASN A 358 10.82 -29.01 24.15
CA ASN A 358 11.66 -29.64 25.16
C ASN A 358 11.10 -29.44 26.58
N ARG A 359 10.55 -28.25 26.89
CA ARG A 359 9.88 -28.00 28.18
C ARG A 359 8.61 -28.83 28.35
N ALA A 360 7.79 -28.94 27.31
CA ALA A 360 6.59 -29.78 27.34
C ALA A 360 6.91 -31.27 27.53
N ALA A 361 8.02 -31.74 26.94
CA ALA A 361 8.50 -33.11 27.14
C ALA A 361 9.08 -33.37 28.54
N ALA A 362 9.66 -32.34 29.19
CA ALA A 362 10.24 -32.45 30.53
C ALA A 362 9.20 -32.43 31.67
N HIS A 363 8.03 -31.82 31.43
CA HIS A 363 6.90 -31.82 32.36
C HIS A 363 5.62 -32.29 31.65
N PRO A 364 5.49 -33.60 31.36
CA PRO A 364 4.22 -34.15 30.91
C PRO A 364 3.22 -33.93 32.05
N THR A 365 2.25 -33.04 31.82
CA THR A 365 1.12 -32.82 32.72
C THR A 365 0.48 -34.16 33.03
N ARG A 366 0.50 -34.55 34.31
CA ARG A 366 -0.19 -35.74 34.83
C ARG A 366 -1.70 -35.59 34.71
#